data_AF-I3WHP6-F1
#
_entry.id   AF-I3WHP6-F1
#
_cell.length_a   1.000
_cell.length_b   1.000
_cell.length_c   1.000
_cell.angle_alpha   90.00
_cell.angle_beta   90.00
_cell.angle_gamma   90.00
#
_symmetry.space_group_name_H-M   'P 1'
#
loop_
_entity.id
_entity.type
_entity.pdbx_description
1 polymer ?
#
loop_
_entity_poly.entity_id
_entity_poly.type
_entity_poly.pdbx_seq_one_letter_code
_entity_poly.pdbx_strand_id
1 'polypeptide(L)'
;MSDTQQAPNAASDVEMSQYVADRQRVDEEKLKKDDEIIQQFGDYTYGWHDSDAAGEAAKRGIDEQVVRDISADKGEPQWMLDMRLRGFKAFLEKPMPDWGVDLSGFNADDFKYYVKPIDKQAKTWEELPDDIRSTYDRLGIPEAEKSRLVSGVAAQYESEVIYNSIQKDLADQGVIFVDTDTAVREYPDLVKKYFGTVVSPEDNKFGALNTAAWSGGSFVYVPKGVHVDIPLQAYFRINTPAMGQFERTLIIADEGSYVHYVEGCTAPIWSEDSLHAAIVEIIVEKHARVRYTTVQNWSNNVYNLVTQRAYVREGGTMEWVDGNIGSKATMKYPACILAEPYAKAETMSLGFAGKGQYQDTGAKMIHLAPHTSSTIVAKSISRGGGRSAYRGLVKIVDGAEGSSNSTVCDALLVDDFSRSDTYPHVDVREDDVTMAHEATVSKVSEDQLFYLMSRGLEEKEAMGMIVRGFVEPISRELPMEYALELNRLVELQMEGSVG
;
A
#
# COMPACT_ATOMS: atom_id res chain seq x y z
N MET A 1 -42.14 -29.27 -37.66
CA MET A 1 -41.23 -28.75 -38.71
C MET A 1 -41.09 -27.26 -38.42
N SER A 2 -39.97 -26.71 -37.99
CA SER A 2 -38.57 -27.09 -38.14
C SER A 2 -37.78 -26.61 -36.92
N ASP A 3 -36.97 -27.49 -36.34
CA ASP A 3 -35.84 -27.13 -35.49
C ASP A 3 -34.77 -26.43 -36.33
N THR A 4 -34.24 -25.33 -35.81
CA THR A 4 -32.94 -24.79 -36.23
C THR A 4 -32.11 -24.59 -34.97
N GLN A 5 -31.32 -25.61 -34.63
CA GLN A 5 -30.21 -25.51 -33.71
C GLN A 5 -29.16 -24.58 -34.33
N GLN A 6 -28.85 -23.46 -33.67
CA GLN A 6 -27.61 -22.73 -33.90
C GLN A 6 -26.47 -23.58 -33.32
N ALA A 7 -25.52 -23.96 -34.17
CA ALA A 7 -24.30 -24.65 -33.78
C ALA A 7 -23.43 -23.75 -32.88
N PRO A 8 -22.75 -24.30 -31.87
CA PRO A 8 -21.79 -23.54 -31.07
C PRO A 8 -20.60 -23.12 -31.95
N ASN A 9 -20.13 -21.89 -31.73
CA ASN A 9 -19.13 -21.22 -32.54
C ASN A 9 -17.74 -21.82 -32.29
N ALA A 10 -17.43 -22.94 -32.94
CA ALA A 10 -16.17 -23.69 -32.76
C ALA A 10 -14.90 -22.89 -33.12
N ALA A 11 -15.01 -21.71 -33.75
CA ALA A 11 -13.86 -20.86 -34.08
C ALA A 11 -13.34 -20.05 -32.88
N SER A 12 -14.20 -19.62 -31.95
CA SER A 12 -13.77 -18.86 -30.75
C SER A 12 -13.12 -19.74 -29.68
N ASP A 13 -13.52 -21.01 -29.59
CA ASP A 13 -12.95 -21.97 -28.64
C ASP A 13 -11.56 -22.46 -29.10
N VAL A 14 -11.28 -22.45 -30.41
CA VAL A 14 -9.97 -22.79 -30.96
C VAL A 14 -8.96 -21.65 -30.77
N GLU A 15 -9.38 -20.38 -30.92
CA GLU A 15 -8.51 -19.23 -30.62
C GLU A 15 -8.17 -19.11 -29.12
N MET A 16 -9.12 -19.39 -28.21
CA MET A 16 -8.80 -19.39 -26.78
C MET A 16 -7.97 -20.60 -26.34
N SER A 17 -8.18 -21.78 -26.93
CA SER A 17 -7.33 -22.94 -26.60
C SER A 17 -5.91 -22.79 -27.13
N GLN A 18 -5.70 -22.13 -28.28
CA GLN A 18 -4.37 -21.75 -28.75
C GLN A 18 -3.74 -20.63 -27.90
N TYR A 19 -4.50 -19.63 -27.47
CA TYR A 19 -4.00 -18.58 -26.57
C TYR A 19 -3.61 -19.11 -25.17
N VAL A 20 -4.33 -20.11 -24.65
CA VAL A 20 -3.98 -20.82 -23.39
C VAL A 20 -2.79 -21.75 -23.59
N ALA A 21 -2.70 -22.47 -24.73
CA ALA A 21 -1.59 -23.35 -25.03
C ALA A 21 -0.27 -22.59 -25.29
N ASP A 22 -0.34 -21.42 -25.94
CA ASP A 22 0.83 -20.56 -26.17
C ASP A 22 1.32 -19.89 -24.88
N ARG A 23 0.43 -19.63 -23.89
CA ARG A 23 0.85 -19.23 -22.53
C ARG A 23 1.52 -20.35 -21.76
N GLN A 24 0.98 -21.57 -21.80
CA GLN A 24 1.55 -22.72 -21.09
C GLN A 24 2.96 -23.10 -21.60
N ARG A 25 3.23 -22.89 -22.90
CA ARG A 25 4.55 -23.20 -23.49
C ARG A 25 5.62 -22.16 -23.20
N VAL A 26 5.22 -20.90 -23.01
CA VAL A 26 6.10 -19.80 -22.58
C VAL A 26 6.39 -19.91 -21.06
N ASP A 27 5.55 -20.60 -20.30
CA ASP A 27 5.73 -20.80 -18.86
C ASP A 27 6.78 -21.88 -18.50
N GLU A 28 6.99 -22.96 -19.26
CA GLU A 28 7.96 -24.01 -18.83
C GLU A 28 9.44 -23.59 -18.90
N GLU A 29 9.83 -22.88 -19.95
CA GLU A 29 11.19 -22.34 -20.06
C GLU A 29 11.41 -21.17 -19.09
N LYS A 30 10.34 -20.41 -18.79
CA LYS A 30 10.37 -19.33 -17.82
C LYS A 30 10.39 -19.86 -16.38
N LEU A 31 9.60 -20.88 -16.05
CA LEU A 31 9.62 -21.63 -14.78
C LEU A 31 10.99 -22.25 -14.51
N LYS A 32 11.66 -22.80 -15.53
CA LYS A 32 13.06 -23.26 -15.37
C LYS A 32 14.04 -22.13 -15.11
N LYS A 33 13.85 -20.99 -15.79
CA LYS A 33 14.66 -19.78 -15.58
C LYS A 33 14.39 -19.17 -14.19
N ASP A 34 13.16 -19.23 -13.74
CA ASP A 34 12.69 -18.78 -12.43
C ASP A 34 13.21 -19.75 -11.35
N ASP A 35 13.20 -21.07 -11.56
CA ASP A 35 13.83 -22.06 -10.68
C ASP A 35 15.37 -21.89 -10.62
N GLU A 36 16.02 -21.55 -11.73
CA GLU A 36 17.46 -21.20 -11.77
C GLU A 36 17.76 -19.88 -11.03
N ILE A 37 16.87 -18.88 -11.12
CA ILE A 37 16.94 -17.64 -10.34
C ILE A 37 16.66 -17.92 -8.85
N ILE A 38 15.70 -18.79 -8.54
CA ILE A 38 15.31 -19.22 -7.18
C ILE A 38 16.44 -20.02 -6.52
N GLN A 39 17.17 -20.87 -7.26
CA GLN A 39 18.36 -21.57 -6.76
C GLN A 39 19.56 -20.63 -6.53
N GLN A 40 19.61 -19.48 -7.21
CA GLN A 40 20.59 -18.43 -6.91
C GLN A 40 20.26 -17.66 -5.61
N PHE A 41 18.99 -17.67 -5.16
CA PHE A 41 18.54 -17.11 -3.88
C PHE A 41 18.51 -18.14 -2.74
N GLY A 42 19.53 -18.98 -2.62
CA GLY A 42 19.65 -19.98 -1.54
C GLY A 42 19.48 -19.38 -0.14
N ASP A 43 18.91 -20.17 0.80
CA ASP A 43 18.70 -19.90 2.23
C ASP A 43 18.92 -18.46 2.71
N TYR A 44 18.04 -17.56 2.26
CA TYR A 44 18.10 -16.14 2.59
C TYR A 44 17.73 -15.88 4.05
N THR A 45 18.74 -15.62 4.88
CA THR A 45 18.58 -15.21 6.28
C THR A 45 18.67 -13.68 6.36
N TYR A 46 17.56 -12.98 6.58
CA TYR A 46 17.55 -11.52 6.74
C TYR A 46 18.19 -11.09 8.08
N GLY A 47 19.16 -10.17 8.02
CA GLY A 47 19.78 -9.55 9.21
C GLY A 47 20.98 -8.65 8.93
N TRP A 48 21.13 -8.17 7.69
CA TRP A 48 22.26 -7.30 7.30
C TRP A 48 21.79 -5.87 7.08
N HIS A 49 22.62 -4.93 7.50
CA HIS A 49 22.32 -3.51 7.60
C HIS A 49 23.49 -2.70 7.04
N ASP A 50 23.21 -1.72 6.19
CA ASP A 50 24.21 -0.77 5.67
C ASP A 50 24.79 0.11 6.79
N SER A 51 25.94 0.74 6.55
CA SER A 51 26.49 1.73 7.50
C SER A 51 25.66 3.02 7.50
N ASP A 52 25.18 3.46 8.67
CA ASP A 52 24.22 4.56 8.82
C ASP A 52 24.82 5.77 9.57
N ALA A 53 25.95 6.28 9.08
CA ALA A 53 26.63 7.43 9.69
C ALA A 53 25.76 8.71 9.72
N ALA A 54 24.86 8.87 8.73
CA ALA A 54 23.93 10.00 8.65
C ALA A 54 22.80 9.86 9.68
N GLY A 55 22.23 8.66 9.84
CA GLY A 55 21.23 8.39 10.87
C GLY A 55 21.80 8.46 12.28
N GLU A 56 23.06 8.10 12.52
CA GLU A 56 23.72 8.27 13.84
C GLU A 56 23.84 9.74 14.25
N ALA A 57 23.98 10.66 13.29
CA ALA A 57 24.05 12.10 13.55
C ALA A 57 22.67 12.78 13.69
N ALA A 58 21.60 12.11 13.27
CA ALA A 58 20.25 12.68 13.29
C ALA A 58 19.70 12.77 14.72
N LYS A 59 19.13 13.94 15.06
CA LYS A 59 18.50 14.17 16.36
C LYS A 59 17.18 13.42 16.45
N ARG A 60 16.93 12.85 17.63
CA ARG A 60 15.62 12.29 18.00
C ARG A 60 14.68 13.40 18.45
N GLY A 61 13.38 13.16 18.29
CA GLY A 61 12.32 14.10 18.64
C GLY A 61 12.04 15.16 17.59
N ILE A 62 10.88 15.79 17.73
CA ILE A 62 10.38 16.80 16.82
C ILE A 62 10.07 18.09 17.60
N ASP A 63 10.66 19.19 17.15
CA ASP A 63 10.35 20.53 17.63
C ASP A 63 10.19 21.50 16.44
N GLU A 64 9.84 22.75 16.74
CA GLU A 64 9.67 23.77 15.70
C GLU A 64 10.95 24.01 14.89
N GLN A 65 12.13 23.90 15.52
CA GLN A 65 13.40 24.10 14.85
C GLN A 65 13.69 22.97 13.86
N VAL A 66 13.45 21.72 14.24
CA VAL A 66 13.55 20.55 13.33
C VAL A 66 12.66 20.76 12.11
N VAL A 67 11.42 21.21 12.29
CA VAL A 67 10.49 21.48 11.18
C VAL A 67 11.02 22.57 10.24
N ARG A 68 11.59 23.64 10.80
CA ARG A 68 12.21 24.72 10.01
C ARG A 68 13.47 24.25 9.28
N ASP A 69 14.28 23.42 9.93
CA ASP A 69 15.50 22.86 9.36
C ASP A 69 15.18 21.93 8.17
N ILE A 70 14.15 21.07 8.28
CA ILE A 70 13.65 20.24 7.17
C ILE A 70 13.30 21.12 5.97
N SER A 71 12.49 22.15 6.20
CA SER A 71 12.00 23.04 5.14
C SER A 71 13.14 23.83 4.47
N ALA A 72 14.09 24.31 5.28
CA ALA A 72 15.26 25.03 4.80
C ALA A 72 16.20 24.13 3.99
N ASP A 73 16.46 22.91 4.46
CA ASP A 73 17.32 21.94 3.76
C ASP A 73 16.71 21.50 2.42
N LYS A 74 15.38 21.37 2.35
CA LYS A 74 14.64 21.08 1.11
C LYS A 74 14.49 22.26 0.17
N GLY A 75 14.86 23.48 0.60
CA GLY A 75 14.71 24.70 -0.21
C GLY A 75 13.24 25.03 -0.52
N GLU A 76 12.33 24.76 0.41
CA GLU A 76 10.90 24.90 0.19
C GLU A 76 10.42 26.36 0.14
N PRO A 77 9.32 26.65 -0.59
CA PRO A 77 8.68 27.95 -0.54
C PRO A 77 7.99 28.22 0.81
N GLN A 78 7.85 29.49 1.18
CA GLN A 78 7.29 29.91 2.48
C GLN A 78 5.92 29.29 2.81
N TRP A 79 5.05 29.10 1.81
CA TRP A 79 3.72 28.52 2.05
C TRP A 79 3.79 27.05 2.51
N MET A 80 4.82 26.30 2.10
CA MET A 80 5.02 24.93 2.55
C MET A 80 5.56 24.91 3.99
N LEU A 81 6.51 25.80 4.32
CA LEU A 81 6.95 26.00 5.69
C LEU A 81 5.77 26.34 6.62
N ASP A 82 4.92 27.29 6.23
CA ASP A 82 3.74 27.66 7.00
C ASP A 82 2.80 26.46 7.24
N MET A 83 2.66 25.59 6.23
CA MET A 83 1.86 24.37 6.33
C MET A 83 2.49 23.32 7.27
N ARG A 84 3.81 23.13 7.21
CA ARG A 84 4.53 22.26 8.15
C ARG A 84 4.38 22.74 9.59
N LEU A 85 4.55 24.04 9.84
CA LEU A 85 4.38 24.64 11.16
C LEU A 85 2.94 24.50 11.68
N ARG A 86 1.95 24.62 10.79
CA ARG A 86 0.54 24.35 11.12
C ARG A 86 0.33 22.89 11.52
N GLY A 87 0.91 21.93 10.78
CA GLY A 87 0.92 20.52 11.14
C GLY A 87 1.57 20.25 12.50
N PHE A 88 2.74 20.84 12.76
CA PHE A 88 3.43 20.69 14.05
C PHE A 88 2.60 21.21 15.22
N LYS A 89 2.00 22.39 15.07
CA LYS A 89 1.08 22.94 16.08
C LYS A 89 -0.12 22.01 16.33
N ALA A 90 -0.77 21.55 15.25
CA ALA A 90 -1.90 20.63 15.36
C ALA A 90 -1.50 19.29 16.01
N PHE A 91 -0.28 18.81 15.75
CA PHE A 91 0.27 17.64 16.40
C PHE A 91 0.37 17.86 17.92
N LEU A 92 0.92 18.99 18.38
CA LEU A 92 1.02 19.28 19.82
C LEU A 92 -0.35 19.38 20.51
N GLU A 93 -1.34 19.99 19.85
CA GLU A 93 -2.67 20.24 20.43
C GLU A 93 -3.55 18.98 20.49
N LYS A 94 -3.37 18.03 19.56
CA LYS A 94 -4.20 16.83 19.50
C LYS A 94 -3.80 15.80 20.56
N PRO A 95 -4.77 15.17 21.26
CA PRO A 95 -4.47 14.05 22.14
C PRO A 95 -4.04 12.82 21.33
N MET A 96 -3.32 11.90 21.97
CA MET A 96 -3.15 10.55 21.43
C MET A 96 -4.51 9.86 21.36
N PRO A 97 -4.80 9.08 20.31
CA PRO A 97 -6.05 8.34 20.24
C PRO A 97 -6.10 7.29 21.35
N ASP A 98 -7.26 7.18 22.00
CA ASP A 98 -7.57 6.24 23.08
C ASP A 98 -8.35 5.00 22.58
N TRP A 99 -8.38 4.81 21.27
CA TRP A 99 -9.09 3.75 20.56
C TRP A 99 -8.22 3.14 19.47
N GLY A 100 -8.57 1.93 19.03
CA GLY A 100 -7.82 1.19 18.02
C GLY A 100 -6.71 0.35 18.65
N VAL A 101 -5.50 0.44 18.09
CA VAL A 101 -4.33 -0.27 18.61
C VAL A 101 -3.79 0.36 19.90
N ASP A 102 -3.08 -0.43 20.70
CA ASP A 102 -2.42 0.09 21.90
C ASP A 102 -1.20 0.94 21.52
N LEU A 103 -1.24 2.22 21.91
CA LEU A 103 -0.19 3.19 21.66
C LEU A 103 0.45 3.70 22.96
N SER A 104 0.22 3.04 24.10
CA SER A 104 0.82 3.47 25.37
C SER A 104 2.35 3.42 25.38
N GLY A 105 2.94 2.58 24.51
CA GLY A 105 4.39 2.47 24.30
C GLY A 105 4.93 3.38 23.20
N PHE A 106 4.08 4.20 22.56
CA PHE A 106 4.52 5.14 21.54
C PHE A 106 5.01 6.45 22.18
N ASN A 107 6.26 6.82 21.88
CA ASN A 107 6.80 8.13 22.23
C ASN A 107 7.38 8.82 20.99
N ALA A 108 6.85 10.00 20.67
CA ALA A 108 7.30 10.77 19.52
C ALA A 108 8.79 11.14 19.63
N ASP A 109 9.33 11.29 20.84
CA ASP A 109 10.73 11.66 21.06
C ASP A 109 11.72 10.51 20.82
N ASP A 110 11.23 9.29 20.57
CA ASP A 110 12.10 8.13 20.33
C ASP A 110 12.57 8.05 18.87
N PHE A 111 11.86 8.72 17.95
CA PHE A 111 12.10 8.61 16.51
C PHE A 111 12.97 9.75 15.96
N LYS A 112 13.68 9.46 14.88
CA LYS A 112 14.37 10.44 14.03
C LYS A 112 13.43 10.88 12.91
N TYR A 113 13.18 12.18 12.80
CA TYR A 113 12.21 12.75 11.86
C TYR A 113 12.85 13.23 10.56
N TYR A 114 14.15 13.52 10.59
CA TYR A 114 14.87 13.96 9.41
C TYR A 114 16.31 13.48 9.48
N VAL A 115 16.68 12.71 8.47
CA VAL A 115 18.07 12.35 8.18
C VAL A 115 18.41 13.08 6.90
N LYS A 116 19.36 14.01 6.97
CA LYS A 116 19.78 14.75 5.79
C LYS A 116 20.35 13.77 4.75
N PRO A 117 19.87 13.79 3.50
CA PRO A 117 20.46 12.98 2.44
C PRO A 117 21.96 13.28 2.34
N ILE A 118 22.77 12.26 2.11
CA ILE A 118 24.21 12.45 1.91
C ILE A 118 24.38 13.20 0.58
N ASP A 119 25.08 14.36 0.59
CA ASP A 119 25.26 15.31 -0.53
C ASP A 119 25.85 14.71 -1.84
N LYS A 120 26.14 13.40 -1.88
CA LYS A 120 26.62 12.67 -3.04
C LYS A 120 25.72 11.47 -3.35
N GLN A 121 24.68 11.69 -4.14
CA GLN A 121 24.09 10.58 -4.91
C GLN A 121 25.15 10.09 -5.91
N ALA A 122 25.54 8.83 -5.77
CA ALA A 122 26.45 8.19 -6.71
C ALA A 122 25.77 8.07 -8.08
N LYS A 123 26.36 8.68 -9.10
CA LYS A 123 25.87 8.64 -10.49
C LYS A 123 26.47 7.48 -11.27
N THR A 124 27.55 6.87 -10.75
CA THR A 124 28.18 5.69 -11.33
C THR A 124 28.50 4.64 -10.26
N TRP A 125 28.77 3.41 -10.68
CA TRP A 125 29.07 2.28 -9.78
C TRP A 125 30.35 2.55 -8.98
N GLU A 126 31.29 3.26 -9.60
CA GLU A 126 32.56 3.68 -9.00
C GLU A 126 32.38 4.76 -7.93
N GLU A 127 31.25 5.48 -7.93
CA GLU A 127 30.91 6.50 -6.93
C GLU A 127 30.18 5.93 -5.69
N LEU A 128 29.74 4.68 -5.75
CA LEU A 128 29.09 4.02 -4.62
C LEU A 128 30.09 3.77 -3.47
N PRO A 129 29.67 3.94 -2.21
CA PRO A 129 30.43 3.52 -1.04
C PRO A 129 30.92 2.06 -1.12
N ASP A 130 32.12 1.80 -0.60
CA ASP A 130 32.79 0.49 -0.67
C ASP A 130 32.01 -0.63 0.03
N ASP A 131 31.33 -0.32 1.13
CA ASP A 131 30.47 -1.24 1.88
C ASP A 131 29.26 -1.68 1.06
N ILE A 132 28.59 -0.75 0.37
CA ILE A 132 27.47 -1.02 -0.53
C ILE A 132 27.93 -1.89 -1.71
N ARG A 133 29.03 -1.53 -2.38
CA ARG A 133 29.60 -2.33 -3.47
C ARG A 133 29.96 -3.75 -3.04
N SER A 134 30.61 -3.88 -1.88
CA SER A 134 31.05 -5.18 -1.35
C SER A 134 29.88 -6.12 -1.05
N THR A 135 28.74 -5.54 -0.67
CA THR A 135 27.50 -6.28 -0.42
C THR A 135 26.91 -6.79 -1.73
N TYR A 136 26.85 -5.97 -2.76
CA TYR A 136 26.33 -6.37 -4.07
C TYR A 136 27.23 -7.36 -4.81
N ASP A 137 28.55 -7.24 -4.69
CA ASP A 137 29.48 -8.25 -5.23
C ASP A 137 29.31 -9.60 -4.52
N ARG A 138 28.99 -9.61 -3.22
CA ARG A 138 28.66 -10.83 -2.46
C ARG A 138 27.30 -11.44 -2.83
N LEU A 139 26.36 -10.61 -3.29
CA LEU A 139 25.05 -11.02 -3.79
C LEU A 139 25.10 -11.59 -5.22
N GLY A 140 26.26 -11.54 -5.88
CA GLY A 140 26.47 -12.21 -7.17
C GLY A 140 25.75 -11.57 -8.36
N ILE A 141 25.43 -10.28 -8.28
CA ILE A 141 24.64 -9.61 -9.32
C ILE A 141 25.45 -9.49 -10.63
N PRO A 142 24.89 -9.89 -11.79
CA PRO A 142 25.59 -9.84 -13.08
C PRO A 142 26.10 -8.44 -13.45
N GLU A 143 27.26 -8.36 -14.10
CA GLU A 143 27.92 -7.09 -14.46
C GLU A 143 27.03 -6.16 -15.32
N ALA A 144 26.12 -6.74 -16.11
CA ALA A 144 25.17 -6.00 -16.95
C ALA A 144 24.07 -5.26 -16.14
N GLU A 145 23.81 -5.68 -14.90
CA GLU A 145 22.83 -5.08 -13.99
C GLU A 145 23.46 -3.98 -13.10
N LYS A 146 24.80 -3.96 -12.94
CA LYS A 146 25.50 -3.00 -12.07
C LYS A 146 25.26 -1.54 -12.44
N SER A 147 25.18 -1.22 -13.74
CA SER A 147 24.87 0.14 -14.21
C SER A 147 23.40 0.53 -13.96
N ARG A 148 22.46 -0.43 -13.97
CA ARG A 148 21.06 -0.23 -13.55
C ARG A 148 20.94 -0.07 -12.04
N LEU A 149 21.79 -0.75 -11.27
CA LEU A 149 21.79 -0.71 -9.81
C LEU A 149 22.29 0.62 -9.23
N VAL A 150 23.19 1.35 -9.88
CA VAL A 150 23.54 2.72 -9.46
C VAL A 150 22.30 3.60 -9.44
N SER A 151 21.50 3.43 -10.47
CA SER A 151 20.19 4.02 -10.61
C SER A 151 19.28 3.50 -9.48
N GLY A 152 19.29 2.18 -9.20
CA GLY A 152 18.59 1.55 -8.06
C GLY A 152 19.04 1.95 -6.63
N VAL A 153 20.29 2.37 -6.41
CA VAL A 153 20.78 2.89 -5.12
C VAL A 153 20.36 4.35 -4.95
N ALA A 154 20.27 5.12 -6.04
CA ALA A 154 19.50 6.37 -6.01
C ALA A 154 18.01 6.09 -5.72
N ALA A 155 17.45 4.97 -6.21
CA ALA A 155 16.09 4.49 -5.87
C ALA A 155 15.91 4.11 -4.38
N GLN A 156 16.99 3.73 -3.68
CA GLN A 156 16.97 3.41 -2.25
C GLN A 156 16.80 4.65 -1.36
N TYR A 157 16.98 5.86 -1.91
CA TYR A 157 16.87 7.12 -1.19
C TYR A 157 15.78 8.05 -1.73
N GLU A 158 15.41 7.93 -3.01
CA GLU A 158 14.33 8.68 -3.65
C GLU A 158 13.60 7.79 -4.66
N SER A 159 12.25 7.79 -4.65
CA SER A 159 11.38 6.84 -5.36
C SER A 159 11.38 6.89 -6.90
N GLU A 160 12.43 7.40 -7.55
CA GLU A 160 12.36 7.74 -8.98
C GLU A 160 13.01 6.74 -9.95
N VAL A 161 13.74 5.73 -9.49
CA VAL A 161 14.70 5.10 -10.41
C VAL A 161 14.36 3.67 -10.78
N ILE A 162 13.19 3.52 -11.41
CA ILE A 162 13.02 2.53 -12.49
C ILE A 162 12.27 3.28 -13.60
N TYR A 163 12.82 3.26 -14.83
CA TYR A 163 12.20 3.69 -16.09
C TYR A 163 12.38 5.14 -16.59
N ASN A 164 13.63 5.55 -16.86
CA ASN A 164 13.91 6.73 -17.72
C ASN A 164 13.25 6.66 -19.11
N SER A 165 12.94 5.47 -19.64
CA SER A 165 12.22 5.33 -20.92
C SER A 165 10.71 5.54 -20.77
N ILE A 166 10.08 5.00 -19.71
CA ILE A 166 8.63 5.17 -19.47
C ILE A 166 8.33 6.60 -19.03
N GLN A 167 9.22 7.24 -18.26
CA GLN A 167 9.08 8.66 -17.92
C GLN A 167 8.93 9.54 -19.15
N LYS A 168 9.67 9.27 -20.23
CA LYS A 168 9.54 10.04 -21.47
C LYS A 168 8.19 9.82 -22.15
N ASP A 169 7.75 8.57 -22.27
CA ASP A 169 6.46 8.24 -22.88
C ASP A 169 5.27 8.79 -22.06
N LEU A 170 5.39 8.82 -20.74
CA LEU A 170 4.44 9.46 -19.82
C LEU A 170 4.45 10.98 -19.96
N ALA A 171 5.64 11.59 -19.99
CA ALA A 171 5.79 13.03 -20.16
C ALA A 171 5.28 13.52 -21.51
N ASP A 172 5.46 12.74 -22.58
CA ASP A 172 4.93 13.03 -23.92
C ASP A 172 3.38 13.02 -23.94
N GLN A 173 2.74 12.28 -23.02
CA GLN A 173 1.30 12.30 -22.78
C GLN A 173 0.86 13.41 -21.78
N GLY A 174 1.81 14.16 -21.23
CA GLY A 174 1.57 15.21 -20.23
C GLY A 174 1.37 14.69 -18.81
N VAL A 175 1.63 13.40 -18.55
CA VAL A 175 1.60 12.84 -17.20
C VAL A 175 2.79 13.35 -16.42
N ILE A 176 2.54 13.84 -15.21
CA ILE A 176 3.59 14.22 -14.27
C ILE A 176 3.69 13.10 -13.25
N PHE A 177 4.83 12.44 -13.18
CA PHE A 177 5.14 11.46 -12.14
C PHE A 177 6.56 11.72 -11.63
N VAL A 178 6.63 12.38 -10.47
CA VAL A 178 7.87 12.82 -9.82
C VAL A 178 7.76 12.63 -8.31
N ASP A 179 8.85 12.77 -7.58
CA ASP A 179 8.80 12.87 -6.13
C ASP A 179 8.09 14.16 -5.65
N THR A 180 7.61 14.15 -4.40
CA THR A 180 6.81 15.26 -3.86
C THR A 180 7.63 16.53 -3.64
N ASP A 181 8.94 16.43 -3.37
CA ASP A 181 9.82 17.57 -3.22
C ASP A 181 10.02 18.30 -4.56
N THR A 182 10.28 17.54 -5.62
CA THR A 182 10.33 18.04 -6.99
C THR A 182 9.00 18.67 -7.39
N ALA A 183 7.86 18.04 -7.04
CA ALA A 183 6.54 18.61 -7.32
C ALA A 183 6.31 19.98 -6.66
N VAL A 184 6.71 20.14 -5.39
CA VAL A 184 6.59 21.42 -4.67
C VAL A 184 7.44 22.51 -5.32
N ARG A 185 8.62 22.17 -5.84
CA ARG A 185 9.55 23.10 -6.47
C ARG A 185 9.14 23.48 -7.90
N GLU A 186 8.78 22.49 -8.72
CA GLU A 186 8.62 22.64 -10.18
C GLU A 186 7.15 22.83 -10.60
N TYR A 187 6.20 22.34 -9.80
CA TYR A 187 4.75 22.46 -10.06
C TYR A 187 3.98 23.12 -8.89
N PRO A 188 4.47 24.24 -8.31
CA PRO A 188 3.94 24.79 -7.06
C PRO A 188 2.47 25.19 -7.14
N ASP A 189 1.99 25.69 -8.29
CA ASP A 189 0.59 26.10 -8.46
C ASP A 189 -0.36 24.90 -8.38
N LEU A 190 0.03 23.77 -8.97
CA LEU A 190 -0.76 22.55 -8.99
C LEU A 190 -0.75 21.87 -7.61
N VAL A 191 0.43 21.75 -7.00
CA VAL A 191 0.56 21.17 -5.66
C VAL A 191 -0.21 22.01 -4.64
N LYS A 192 -0.04 23.34 -4.64
CA LYS A 192 -0.74 24.23 -3.68
C LYS A 192 -2.25 24.19 -3.82
N LYS A 193 -2.77 23.87 -5.01
CA LYS A 193 -4.22 23.72 -5.26
C LYS A 193 -4.81 22.50 -4.54
N TYR A 194 -4.05 21.40 -4.43
CA TYR A 194 -4.58 20.10 -3.99
C TYR A 194 -3.99 19.59 -2.65
N PHE A 195 -2.76 19.96 -2.33
CA PHE A 195 -2.08 19.44 -1.14
C PHE A 195 -2.80 19.82 0.15
N GLY A 196 -3.11 18.83 0.98
CA GLY A 196 -3.82 19.03 2.26
C GLY A 196 -5.30 19.39 2.11
N THR A 197 -5.88 19.28 0.91
CA THR A 197 -7.32 19.54 0.70
C THR A 197 -8.19 18.35 1.11
N VAL A 198 -7.65 17.13 1.00
CA VAL A 198 -8.37 15.90 1.34
C VAL A 198 -7.98 15.44 2.75
N VAL A 199 -6.69 15.52 3.09
CA VAL A 199 -6.16 15.25 4.43
C VAL A 199 -5.49 16.51 4.97
N SER A 200 -6.29 17.34 5.64
CA SER A 200 -5.81 18.61 6.22
C SER A 200 -4.78 18.39 7.35
N PRO A 201 -3.94 19.40 7.66
CA PRO A 201 -3.00 19.31 8.78
C PRO A 201 -3.67 18.97 10.12
N GLU A 202 -4.92 19.36 10.33
CA GLU A 202 -5.70 19.08 11.55
C GLU A 202 -6.54 17.81 11.46
N ASP A 203 -6.36 16.94 10.47
CA ASP A 203 -7.21 15.77 10.29
C ASP A 203 -7.15 14.82 11.49
N ASN A 204 -5.95 14.37 11.85
CA ASN A 204 -5.71 13.50 13.00
C ASN A 204 -4.27 13.69 13.52
N LYS A 205 -3.95 13.08 14.67
CA LYS A 205 -2.64 13.25 15.35
C LYS A 205 -1.47 12.88 14.43
N PHE A 206 -1.52 11.71 13.80
CA PHE A 206 -0.43 11.22 12.95
C PHE A 206 -0.42 11.89 11.58
N GLY A 207 -1.58 12.33 11.09
CA GLY A 207 -1.66 13.15 9.89
C GLY A 207 -1.01 14.52 10.09
N ALA A 208 -1.21 15.14 11.25
CA ALA A 208 -0.54 16.37 11.65
C ALA A 208 0.98 16.19 11.77
N LEU A 209 1.43 15.08 12.35
CA LEU A 209 2.84 14.70 12.43
C LEU A 209 3.48 14.54 11.04
N ASN A 210 2.79 13.84 10.14
CA ASN A 210 3.22 13.73 8.75
C ASN A 210 3.30 15.10 8.07
N THR A 211 2.28 15.96 8.20
CA THR A 211 2.36 17.31 7.62
C THR A 211 3.56 18.10 8.14
N ALA A 212 3.95 17.94 9.41
CA ALA A 212 5.13 18.61 9.96
C ALA A 212 6.44 18.05 9.37
N ALA A 213 6.57 16.72 9.29
CA ALA A 213 7.83 16.04 9.09
C ALA A 213 7.99 15.30 7.75
N TRP A 214 7.03 15.43 6.82
CA TRP A 214 7.09 14.67 5.57
C TRP A 214 8.40 14.90 4.83
N SER A 215 9.05 13.81 4.44
CA SER A 215 10.42 13.82 3.92
C SER A 215 10.53 13.21 2.52
N GLY A 216 9.44 12.66 1.97
CA GLY A 216 9.36 12.14 0.60
C GLY A 216 7.93 11.76 0.22
N GLY A 217 7.77 10.93 -0.81
CA GLY A 217 6.48 10.49 -1.35
C GLY A 217 6.36 10.76 -2.85
N SER A 218 5.25 10.39 -3.47
CA SER A 218 5.04 10.57 -4.91
C SER A 218 4.00 11.63 -5.25
N PHE A 219 4.27 12.40 -6.29
CA PHE A 219 3.28 13.27 -6.92
C PHE A 219 2.92 12.74 -8.31
N VAL A 220 1.63 12.50 -8.54
CA VAL A 220 1.10 12.03 -9.81
C VAL A 220 0.01 12.98 -10.29
N TYR A 221 0.13 13.48 -11.51
CA TYR A 221 -0.94 14.18 -12.21
C TYR A 221 -1.17 13.55 -13.57
N VAL A 222 -2.41 13.15 -13.84
CA VAL A 222 -2.83 12.57 -15.12
C VAL A 222 -3.79 13.55 -15.82
N PRO A 223 -3.44 14.07 -17.01
CA PRO A 223 -4.26 15.05 -17.72
C PRO A 223 -5.60 14.49 -18.19
N LYS A 224 -6.51 15.42 -18.51
CA LYS A 224 -7.85 15.12 -19.03
C LYS A 224 -7.82 14.13 -20.20
N GLY A 225 -8.59 13.06 -20.08
CA GLY A 225 -8.77 12.02 -21.10
C GLY A 225 -7.56 11.10 -21.32
N VAL A 226 -6.48 11.24 -20.55
CA VAL A 226 -5.29 10.37 -20.67
C VAL A 226 -5.51 9.09 -19.89
N HIS A 227 -5.28 7.95 -20.55
CA HIS A 227 -5.30 6.63 -19.93
C HIS A 227 -3.88 6.10 -19.82
N VAL A 228 -3.40 5.94 -18.59
CA VAL A 228 -2.08 5.36 -18.34
C VAL A 228 -2.22 3.84 -18.32
N ASP A 229 -1.81 3.18 -19.40
CA ASP A 229 -1.97 1.73 -19.59
C ASP A 229 -0.99 0.89 -18.74
N ILE A 230 0.12 1.48 -18.31
CA ILE A 230 1.15 0.81 -17.53
C ILE A 230 1.02 1.26 -16.07
N PRO A 231 0.95 0.34 -15.08
CA PRO A 231 0.91 0.74 -13.68
C PRO A 231 2.13 1.57 -13.29
N LEU A 232 1.90 2.71 -12.64
CA LEU A 232 2.96 3.53 -12.06
C LEU A 232 3.40 2.87 -10.75
N GLN A 233 4.69 2.58 -10.63
CA GLN A 233 5.22 1.87 -9.46
C GLN A 233 6.11 2.79 -8.64
N ALA A 234 5.86 2.86 -7.33
CA ALA A 234 6.76 3.44 -6.35
C ALA A 234 7.11 2.38 -5.30
N TYR A 235 8.38 2.34 -4.91
CA TYR A 235 8.85 1.41 -3.89
C TYR A 235 9.52 2.18 -2.76
N PHE A 236 9.09 1.91 -1.53
CA PHE A 236 9.62 2.56 -0.33
C PHE A 236 10.26 1.53 0.61
N ARG A 237 11.45 1.86 1.14
CA ARG A 237 12.20 0.98 2.04
C ARG A 237 12.77 1.74 3.24
N ILE A 238 12.55 1.24 4.45
CA ILE A 238 13.13 1.82 5.69
C ILE A 238 14.48 1.17 5.97
N ASN A 239 15.59 1.90 5.78
CA ASN A 239 16.94 1.37 6.02
C ASN A 239 17.65 1.95 7.25
N THR A 240 17.03 2.87 7.99
CA THR A 240 17.64 3.51 9.17
C THR A 240 16.91 3.09 10.46
N PRO A 241 17.64 2.62 11.52
CA PRO A 241 17.06 2.34 12.83
C PRO A 241 16.36 3.55 13.45
N ALA A 242 15.21 3.31 14.07
CA ALA A 242 14.37 4.34 14.71
C ALA A 242 14.00 5.51 13.80
N MET A 243 13.99 5.31 12.48
CA MET A 243 13.51 6.31 11.52
C MET A 243 11.99 6.38 11.55
N GLY A 244 11.46 7.60 11.62
CA GLY A 244 10.09 7.88 11.25
C GLY A 244 10.02 8.09 9.74
N GLN A 245 9.33 7.21 9.03
CA GLN A 245 9.01 7.39 7.62
C GLN A 245 7.70 8.17 7.49
N PHE A 246 7.81 9.36 6.90
CA PHE A 246 6.69 10.26 6.66
C PHE A 246 6.60 10.55 5.15
N GLU A 247 6.08 9.59 4.40
CA GLU A 247 5.79 9.82 2.99
C GLU A 247 4.43 10.50 2.82
N ARG A 248 4.33 11.35 1.80
CA ARG A 248 3.08 11.99 1.43
C ARG A 248 2.86 11.88 -0.06
N THR A 249 1.95 10.99 -0.45
CA THR A 249 1.60 10.76 -1.85
C THR A 249 0.37 11.58 -2.23
N LEU A 250 0.44 12.29 -3.35
CA LEU A 250 -0.63 13.10 -3.90
C LEU A 250 -0.90 12.71 -5.37
N ILE A 251 -2.08 12.16 -5.64
CA ILE A 251 -2.49 11.71 -6.96
C ILE A 251 -3.70 12.53 -7.42
N ILE A 252 -3.60 13.11 -8.62
CA ILE A 252 -4.70 13.83 -9.28
C ILE A 252 -4.96 13.18 -10.62
N ALA A 253 -6.13 12.58 -10.77
CA ALA A 253 -6.63 12.08 -12.04
C ALA A 253 -7.67 13.07 -12.57
N ASP A 254 -7.30 13.84 -13.60
CA ASP A 254 -8.18 14.85 -14.21
C ASP A 254 -9.31 14.20 -15.02
N GLU A 255 -10.27 14.99 -15.51
CA GLU A 255 -11.53 14.52 -16.08
C GLU A 255 -11.34 13.40 -17.12
N GLY A 256 -12.03 12.27 -16.94
CA GLY A 256 -11.98 11.14 -17.86
C GLY A 256 -10.63 10.46 -17.99
N SER A 257 -9.69 10.70 -17.06
CA SER A 257 -8.37 10.04 -17.05
C SER A 257 -8.39 8.71 -16.29
N TYR A 258 -7.36 7.89 -16.51
CA TYR A 258 -7.16 6.63 -15.79
C TYR A 258 -5.72 6.45 -15.35
N VAL A 259 -5.54 5.99 -14.11
CA VAL A 259 -4.23 5.55 -13.61
C VAL A 259 -4.35 4.39 -12.64
N HIS A 260 -3.44 3.44 -12.77
CA HIS A 260 -3.16 2.43 -11.76
C HIS A 260 -1.82 2.78 -11.10
N TYR A 261 -1.85 3.07 -9.81
CA TYR A 261 -0.65 3.30 -8.99
C TYR A 261 -0.44 2.12 -8.05
N VAL A 262 0.80 1.65 -7.97
CA VAL A 262 1.21 0.54 -7.12
C VAL A 262 2.34 0.98 -6.20
N GLU A 263 2.17 0.69 -4.93
CA GLU A 263 3.11 1.02 -3.87
C GLU A 263 3.54 -0.25 -3.14
N GLY A 264 4.84 -0.51 -3.14
CA GLY A 264 5.46 -1.61 -2.39
C GLY A 264 6.26 -1.07 -1.21
N CYS A 265 6.01 -1.60 -0.01
CA CYS A 265 6.72 -1.19 1.21
C CYS A 265 7.32 -2.40 1.92
N THR A 266 8.64 -2.44 2.09
CA THR A 266 9.32 -3.47 2.90
C THR A 266 10.35 -2.86 3.86
N ALA A 267 10.52 -3.47 5.05
CA ALA A 267 11.57 -3.08 5.99
C ALA A 267 12.44 -4.28 6.41
N PRO A 268 13.77 -4.10 6.57
CA PRO A 268 14.61 -5.04 7.29
C PRO A 268 14.21 -5.12 8.77
N ILE A 269 14.59 -6.22 9.42
CA ILE A 269 14.33 -6.47 10.85
C ILE A 269 15.32 -5.66 11.68
N TRP A 270 14.84 -4.79 12.57
CA TRP A 270 15.67 -4.01 13.50
C TRP A 270 15.27 -4.27 14.96
N SER A 271 16.16 -3.98 15.92
CA SER A 271 15.89 -4.14 17.35
C SER A 271 15.17 -2.95 18.01
N GLU A 272 15.17 -1.78 17.38
CA GLU A 272 14.47 -0.56 17.86
C GLU A 272 13.14 -0.37 17.13
N ASP A 273 12.11 0.14 17.81
CA ASP A 273 10.82 0.46 17.16
C ASP A 273 10.98 1.53 16.07
N SER A 274 10.26 1.38 14.96
CA SER A 274 10.20 2.36 13.86
C SER A 274 8.77 2.84 13.64
N LEU A 275 8.61 4.00 13.01
CA LEU A 275 7.29 4.58 12.71
C LEU A 275 7.14 4.74 11.20
N HIS A 276 6.02 4.26 10.68
CA HIS A 276 5.56 4.58 9.34
C HIS A 276 4.22 5.31 9.46
N ALA A 277 4.19 6.59 9.12
CA ALA A 277 3.00 7.44 9.19
C ALA A 277 2.79 8.14 7.84
N ALA A 278 2.36 7.38 6.85
CA ALA A 278 2.10 7.88 5.51
C ALA A 278 0.77 8.65 5.40
N ILE A 279 0.74 9.61 4.46
CA ILE A 279 -0.49 10.22 3.96
C ILE A 279 -0.62 9.94 2.47
N VAL A 280 -1.82 9.53 2.05
CA VAL A 280 -2.18 9.42 0.64
C VAL A 280 -3.42 10.26 0.38
N GLU A 281 -3.30 11.24 -0.50
CA GLU A 281 -4.38 12.09 -0.99
C GLU A 281 -4.64 11.78 -2.45
N ILE A 282 -5.87 11.37 -2.78
CA ILE A 282 -6.27 11.09 -4.16
C ILE A 282 -7.45 11.98 -4.54
N ILE A 283 -7.34 12.67 -5.66
CA ILE A 283 -8.43 13.44 -6.24
C ILE A 283 -8.81 12.78 -7.56
N VAL A 284 -10.03 12.27 -7.63
CA VAL A 284 -10.62 11.67 -8.82
C VAL A 284 -11.61 12.67 -9.40
N GLU A 285 -11.19 13.40 -10.44
CA GLU A 285 -12.06 14.36 -11.13
C GLU A 285 -13.15 13.61 -11.95
N LYS A 286 -14.04 14.37 -12.59
CA LYS A 286 -15.26 13.81 -13.21
C LYS A 286 -14.94 12.70 -14.20
N HIS A 287 -15.63 11.58 -14.10
CA HIS A 287 -15.45 10.39 -14.95
C HIS A 287 -14.03 9.81 -14.97
N ALA A 288 -13.13 10.25 -14.09
CA ALA A 288 -11.80 9.68 -13.96
C ALA A 288 -11.85 8.38 -13.15
N ARG A 289 -10.82 7.54 -13.30
CA ARG A 289 -10.67 6.30 -12.54
C ARG A 289 -9.27 6.16 -11.97
N VAL A 290 -9.18 5.91 -10.67
CA VAL A 290 -7.91 5.65 -9.99
C VAL A 290 -7.98 4.30 -9.31
N ARG A 291 -7.00 3.45 -9.62
CA ARG A 291 -6.73 2.23 -8.87
C ARG A 291 -5.44 2.41 -8.10
N TYR A 292 -5.50 2.20 -6.79
CA TYR A 292 -4.35 2.32 -5.91
C TYR A 292 -4.13 0.99 -5.19
N THR A 293 -2.98 0.39 -5.43
CA THR A 293 -2.61 -0.92 -4.90
C THR A 293 -1.44 -0.78 -3.93
N THR A 294 -1.57 -1.33 -2.73
CA THR A 294 -0.46 -1.43 -1.76
C THR A 294 -0.24 -2.85 -1.33
N VAL A 295 1.02 -3.29 -1.34
CA VAL A 295 1.45 -4.51 -0.63
C VAL A 295 2.57 -4.11 0.31
N GLN A 296 2.31 -4.25 1.61
CA GLN A 296 3.28 -3.88 2.65
C GLN A 296 3.67 -5.11 3.47
N ASN A 297 4.97 -5.21 3.76
CA ASN A 297 5.53 -6.20 4.69
C ASN A 297 6.51 -5.52 5.64
N TRP A 298 6.00 -5.12 6.81
CA TRP A 298 6.80 -4.44 7.82
C TRP A 298 7.42 -5.41 8.82
N SER A 299 8.57 -5.05 9.38
CA SER A 299 9.11 -5.74 10.54
C SER A 299 8.19 -5.56 11.77
N ASN A 300 8.22 -6.52 12.70
CA ASN A 300 7.23 -6.62 13.81
C ASN A 300 7.39 -5.54 14.89
N ASN A 301 8.32 -4.60 14.71
CA ASN A 301 8.63 -3.45 15.56
C ASN A 301 8.14 -2.12 14.96
N VAL A 302 7.44 -2.15 13.81
CA VAL A 302 6.95 -0.94 13.13
C VAL A 302 5.55 -0.56 13.63
N TYR A 303 5.34 0.70 14.01
CA TYR A 303 4.01 1.31 14.10
C TYR A 303 3.59 1.81 12.72
N ASN A 304 2.47 1.32 12.20
CA ASN A 304 1.97 1.65 10.87
C ASN A 304 0.67 2.45 10.98
N LEU A 305 0.79 3.78 10.98
CA LEU A 305 -0.27 4.73 11.37
C LEU A 305 -0.61 5.64 10.19
N VAL A 306 -1.32 5.09 9.23
CA VAL A 306 -1.46 5.66 7.88
C VAL A 306 -2.83 6.29 7.68
N THR A 307 -2.87 7.43 6.99
CA THR A 307 -4.12 8.08 6.57
C THR A 307 -4.21 8.15 5.05
N GLN A 308 -5.11 7.37 4.45
CA GLN A 308 -5.37 7.39 3.00
C GLN A 308 -6.80 7.87 2.75
N ARG A 309 -6.96 8.83 1.84
CA ARG A 309 -8.28 9.35 1.50
C ARG A 309 -8.36 9.83 0.06
N ALA A 310 -9.45 9.44 -0.60
CA ALA A 310 -9.83 9.88 -1.92
C ALA A 310 -11.05 10.82 -1.87
N TYR A 311 -11.05 11.83 -2.73
CA TYR A 311 -12.20 12.66 -3.04
C TYR A 311 -12.66 12.38 -4.47
N VAL A 312 -13.87 11.85 -4.62
CA VAL A 312 -14.37 11.30 -5.89
C VAL A 312 -15.51 12.16 -6.41
N ARG A 313 -15.30 12.75 -7.58
CA ARG A 313 -16.28 13.61 -8.27
C ARG A 313 -17.26 12.80 -9.14
N GLU A 314 -18.12 13.53 -9.83
CA GLU A 314 -19.23 13.01 -10.63
C GLU A 314 -18.77 11.88 -11.57
N GLY A 315 -19.40 10.70 -11.44
CA GLY A 315 -19.07 9.53 -12.25
C GLY A 315 -17.64 8.99 -12.11
N GLY A 316 -16.84 9.52 -11.17
CA GLY A 316 -15.48 9.04 -10.90
C GLY A 316 -15.48 7.69 -10.20
N THR A 317 -14.39 6.94 -10.32
CA THR A 317 -14.22 5.62 -9.69
C THR A 317 -12.90 5.54 -8.93
N MET A 318 -12.94 5.14 -7.66
CA MET A 318 -11.76 4.91 -6.83
C MET A 318 -11.69 3.46 -6.36
N GLU A 319 -10.57 2.79 -6.57
CA GLU A 319 -10.34 1.40 -6.14
C GLU A 319 -9.12 1.33 -5.22
N TRP A 320 -9.31 0.90 -3.99
CA TRP A 320 -8.23 0.56 -3.05
C TRP A 320 -8.02 -0.94 -3.04
N VAL A 321 -6.79 -1.40 -3.23
CA VAL A 321 -6.39 -2.81 -3.07
C VAL A 321 -5.21 -2.87 -2.10
N ASP A 322 -5.39 -3.42 -0.90
CA ASP A 322 -4.39 -3.37 0.16
C ASP A 322 -4.06 -4.73 0.77
N GLY A 323 -2.77 -5.05 0.83
CA GLY A 323 -2.21 -6.19 1.55
C GLY A 323 -1.39 -5.73 2.76
N ASN A 324 -1.91 -5.95 3.97
CA ASN A 324 -1.31 -5.51 5.22
C ASN A 324 -0.64 -6.69 5.94
N ILE A 325 0.68 -6.80 5.85
CA ILE A 325 1.47 -7.87 6.47
C ILE A 325 2.56 -7.25 7.37
N GLY A 326 2.84 -7.91 8.50
CA GLY A 326 3.89 -7.47 9.41
C GLY A 326 3.44 -6.38 10.38
N SER A 327 4.36 -5.51 10.83
CA SER A 327 4.16 -4.42 11.81
C SER A 327 3.83 -4.87 13.24
N LYS A 328 4.13 -4.04 14.23
CA LYS A 328 3.72 -4.22 15.63
C LYS A 328 2.23 -3.92 15.80
N ALA A 329 1.84 -2.76 15.27
CA ALA A 329 0.51 -2.20 15.41
C ALA A 329 0.17 -1.40 14.16
N THR A 330 -0.97 -1.71 13.53
CA THR A 330 -1.46 -1.03 12.33
C THR A 330 -2.79 -0.33 12.61
N MET A 331 -2.90 0.93 12.22
CA MET A 331 -4.16 1.65 12.03
C MET A 331 -4.19 2.20 10.60
N LYS A 332 -5.04 1.60 9.75
CA LYS A 332 -5.16 1.99 8.34
C LYS A 332 -6.60 1.85 7.89
N TYR A 333 -7.20 2.97 7.47
CA TYR A 333 -8.61 3.03 7.06
C TYR A 333 -8.76 3.86 5.78
N PRO A 334 -8.46 3.29 4.60
CA PRO A 334 -8.64 3.99 3.34
C PRO A 334 -10.08 4.49 3.21
N ALA A 335 -10.21 5.76 2.85
CA ALA A 335 -11.49 6.45 2.86
C ALA A 335 -11.83 6.99 1.46
N CYS A 336 -13.08 6.87 1.05
CA CYS A 336 -13.61 7.52 -0.15
C CYS A 336 -14.72 8.49 0.23
N ILE A 337 -14.53 9.76 -0.11
CA ILE A 337 -15.57 10.78 -0.11
C ILE A 337 -16.21 10.76 -1.49
N LEU A 338 -17.38 10.15 -1.62
CA LEU A 338 -18.19 10.13 -2.83
C LEU A 338 -18.99 11.44 -2.89
N ALA A 339 -18.35 12.47 -3.43
CA ALA A 339 -18.73 13.86 -3.25
C ALA A 339 -19.84 14.34 -4.20
N GLU A 340 -19.96 13.70 -5.36
CA GLU A 340 -20.84 14.12 -6.45
C GLU A 340 -21.57 12.91 -7.06
N PRO A 341 -22.65 13.11 -7.84
CA PRO A 341 -23.52 12.02 -8.28
C PRO A 341 -22.79 10.94 -9.07
N TYR A 342 -23.24 9.69 -8.94
CA TYR A 342 -22.69 8.53 -9.65
C TYR A 342 -21.22 8.20 -9.35
N ALA A 343 -20.61 8.82 -8.34
CA ALA A 343 -19.29 8.44 -7.86
C ALA A 343 -19.29 7.01 -7.30
N LYS A 344 -18.21 6.26 -7.58
CA LYS A 344 -18.05 4.85 -7.17
C LYS A 344 -16.78 4.64 -6.37
N ALA A 345 -16.85 3.75 -5.38
CA ALA A 345 -15.67 3.33 -4.63
C ALA A 345 -15.64 1.83 -4.37
N GLU A 346 -14.45 1.24 -4.46
CA GLU A 346 -14.21 -0.15 -4.10
C GLU A 346 -13.01 -0.22 -3.17
N THR A 347 -13.07 -1.11 -2.17
CA THR A 347 -11.93 -1.38 -1.30
C THR A 347 -11.82 -2.87 -1.06
N MET A 348 -10.64 -3.42 -1.33
CA MET A 348 -10.31 -4.81 -1.09
C MET A 348 -9.07 -4.90 -0.21
N SER A 349 -9.25 -5.33 1.03
CA SER A 349 -8.22 -5.34 2.07
C SER A 349 -7.92 -6.72 2.59
N LEU A 350 -6.64 -7.05 2.75
CA LEU A 350 -6.14 -8.18 3.52
C LEU A 350 -5.38 -7.68 4.74
N GLY A 351 -5.68 -8.20 5.93
CA GLY A 351 -4.85 -8.03 7.13
C GLY A 351 -4.34 -9.37 7.65
N PHE A 352 -3.02 -9.51 7.79
CA PHE A 352 -2.40 -10.67 8.43
C PHE A 352 -1.77 -10.28 9.78
N ALA A 353 -2.23 -10.92 10.87
CA ALA A 353 -1.68 -10.70 12.20
C ALA A 353 -1.06 -11.99 12.76
N GLY A 354 0.25 -11.96 12.98
CA GLY A 354 1.04 -12.95 13.70
C GLY A 354 1.22 -12.62 15.19
N LYS A 355 2.10 -13.35 15.86
CA LYS A 355 2.36 -13.24 17.30
C LYS A 355 2.70 -11.81 17.74
N GLY A 356 1.94 -11.29 18.70
CA GLY A 356 2.18 -9.96 19.28
C GLY A 356 1.77 -8.79 18.38
N GLN A 357 1.18 -9.06 17.22
CA GLN A 357 0.74 -8.04 16.28
C GLN A 357 -0.74 -7.71 16.48
N TYR A 358 -1.08 -6.44 16.29
CA TYR A 358 -2.47 -5.99 16.18
C TYR A 358 -2.68 -5.21 14.87
N GLN A 359 -3.43 -5.80 13.94
CA GLN A 359 -3.89 -5.18 12.70
C GLN A 359 -5.29 -4.59 12.89
N ASP A 360 -5.43 -3.27 13.06
CA ASP A 360 -6.74 -2.59 13.04
C ASP A 360 -6.90 -1.88 11.67
N THR A 361 -7.43 -2.62 10.70
CA THR A 361 -7.59 -2.18 9.32
C THR A 361 -9.06 -2.04 8.96
N GLY A 362 -9.40 -1.37 7.88
CA GLY A 362 -10.78 -1.31 7.39
C GLY A 362 -10.96 -0.26 6.32
N ALA A 363 -12.18 0.27 6.16
CA ALA A 363 -12.49 1.22 5.10
C ALA A 363 -13.55 2.23 5.53
N LYS A 364 -13.56 3.42 4.91
CA LYS A 364 -14.60 4.43 5.14
C LYS A 364 -15.23 4.88 3.83
N MET A 365 -16.52 4.61 3.64
CA MET A 365 -17.28 5.04 2.47
C MET A 365 -18.26 6.13 2.89
N ILE A 366 -18.06 7.35 2.39
CA ILE A 366 -18.86 8.53 2.75
C ILE A 366 -19.61 8.99 1.51
N HIS A 367 -20.89 8.66 1.44
CA HIS A 367 -21.81 9.02 0.38
C HIS A 367 -22.41 10.40 0.67
N LEU A 368 -22.02 11.41 -0.12
CA LEU A 368 -22.49 12.80 0.01
C LEU A 368 -23.44 13.23 -1.11
N ALA A 369 -23.67 12.37 -2.10
CA ALA A 369 -24.42 12.67 -3.31
C ALA A 369 -25.28 11.48 -3.77
N PRO A 370 -26.34 11.72 -4.56
CA PRO A 370 -27.23 10.67 -5.02
C PRO A 370 -26.56 9.69 -5.99
N HIS A 371 -27.13 8.49 -6.07
CA HIS A 371 -26.71 7.41 -6.96
C HIS A 371 -25.24 7.01 -6.82
N THR A 372 -24.66 7.21 -5.64
CA THR A 372 -23.28 6.79 -5.35
C THR A 372 -23.25 5.33 -4.89
N SER A 373 -22.23 4.57 -5.29
CA SER A 373 -22.13 3.15 -4.96
C SER A 373 -20.79 2.80 -4.34
N SER A 374 -20.77 1.95 -3.32
CA SER A 374 -19.53 1.44 -2.75
C SER A 374 -19.51 -0.05 -2.44
N THR A 375 -18.32 -0.67 -2.58
CA THR A 375 -18.09 -2.07 -2.21
C THR A 375 -16.89 -2.16 -1.28
N ILE A 376 -17.03 -2.90 -0.19
CA ILE A 376 -15.92 -3.21 0.72
C ILE A 376 -15.80 -4.72 0.85
N VAL A 377 -14.62 -5.25 0.53
CA VAL A 377 -14.23 -6.63 0.79
C VAL A 377 -13.05 -6.60 1.75
N ALA A 378 -13.25 -7.04 2.99
CA ALA A 378 -12.20 -7.09 3.99
C ALA A 378 -11.94 -8.54 4.38
N LYS A 379 -10.70 -8.99 4.21
CA LYS A 379 -10.23 -10.30 4.62
C LYS A 379 -9.21 -10.16 5.72
N SER A 380 -9.27 -11.04 6.70
CA SER A 380 -8.28 -11.08 7.78
C SER A 380 -7.83 -12.49 8.08
N ILE A 381 -6.55 -12.64 8.41
CA ILE A 381 -5.94 -13.88 8.89
C ILE A 381 -5.27 -13.58 10.22
N SER A 382 -5.52 -14.42 11.21
CA SER A 382 -4.90 -14.30 12.54
C SER A 382 -4.25 -15.62 12.95
N ARG A 383 -2.98 -15.54 13.36
CA ARG A 383 -2.15 -16.68 13.80
C ARG A 383 -1.26 -16.30 14.99
N GLY A 384 -0.88 -17.29 15.79
CA GLY A 384 0.13 -17.22 16.82
C GLY A 384 -0.26 -16.30 17.97
N GLY A 385 -1.56 -16.15 18.23
CA GLY A 385 -2.09 -15.17 19.17
C GLY A 385 -2.13 -13.75 18.62
N GLY A 386 -1.90 -13.58 17.31
CA GLY A 386 -2.11 -12.32 16.61
C GLY A 386 -3.57 -11.91 16.62
N ARG A 387 -3.78 -10.59 16.57
CA ARG A 387 -5.10 -9.97 16.58
C ARG A 387 -5.32 -9.19 15.29
N SER A 388 -6.37 -9.53 14.57
CA SER A 388 -6.86 -8.71 13.45
C SER A 388 -8.18 -8.05 13.84
N ALA A 389 -8.45 -6.87 13.31
CA ALA A 389 -9.74 -6.21 13.43
C ALA A 389 -10.08 -5.53 12.12
N TYR A 390 -11.30 -5.75 11.65
CA TYR A 390 -11.93 -4.88 10.66
C TYR A 390 -12.66 -3.75 11.36
N ARG A 391 -12.44 -2.51 10.92
CA ARG A 391 -13.18 -1.32 11.35
C ARG A 391 -13.69 -0.52 10.16
N GLY A 392 -14.99 -0.61 9.94
CA GLY A 392 -15.67 0.02 8.81
C GLY A 392 -16.51 1.22 9.19
N LEU A 393 -16.56 2.22 8.33
CA LEU A 393 -17.60 3.24 8.34
C LEU A 393 -18.29 3.29 6.98
N VAL A 394 -19.61 3.12 6.96
CA VAL A 394 -20.43 3.52 5.82
C VAL A 394 -21.36 4.62 6.27
N LYS A 395 -21.22 5.79 5.67
CA LYS A 395 -22.04 6.96 5.96
C LYS A 395 -22.81 7.37 4.72
N ILE A 396 -24.13 7.43 4.82
CA ILE A 396 -25.01 7.98 3.78
C ILE A 396 -25.79 9.15 4.38
N VAL A 397 -25.58 10.35 3.81
CA VAL A 397 -26.23 11.57 4.27
C VAL A 397 -27.64 11.73 3.67
N ASP A 398 -28.46 12.55 4.31
CA ASP A 398 -29.73 13.02 3.77
C ASP A 398 -29.52 13.69 2.39
N GLY A 399 -30.30 13.32 1.39
CA GLY A 399 -30.18 13.76 0.00
C GLY A 399 -29.32 12.87 -0.90
N ALA A 400 -28.73 11.79 -0.38
CA ALA A 400 -27.96 10.82 -1.16
C ALA A 400 -28.84 9.67 -1.70
N GLU A 401 -30.00 10.01 -2.27
CA GLU A 401 -31.00 9.06 -2.79
C GLU A 401 -30.42 8.09 -3.83
N GLY A 402 -30.96 6.87 -3.86
CA GLY A 402 -30.52 5.80 -4.77
C GLY A 402 -29.09 5.33 -4.56
N SER A 403 -28.45 5.66 -3.43
CA SER A 403 -27.10 5.21 -3.12
C SER A 403 -27.07 3.76 -2.62
N SER A 404 -25.95 3.07 -2.81
CA SER A 404 -25.82 1.69 -2.38
C SER A 404 -24.45 1.35 -1.78
N ASN A 405 -24.44 0.40 -0.85
CA ASN A 405 -23.22 -0.21 -0.35
C ASN A 405 -23.37 -1.72 -0.16
N SER A 406 -22.30 -2.45 -0.48
CA SER A 406 -22.10 -3.85 -0.09
C SER A 406 -20.80 -3.98 0.69
N THR A 407 -20.87 -4.57 1.88
CA THR A 407 -19.70 -4.84 2.72
C THR A 407 -19.65 -6.33 3.05
N VAL A 408 -18.51 -6.97 2.77
CA VAL A 408 -18.22 -8.37 3.09
C VAL A 408 -16.94 -8.43 3.90
N CYS A 409 -17.02 -9.00 5.11
CA CYS A 409 -15.90 -9.15 6.02
C CYS A 409 -15.66 -10.65 6.30
N ASP A 410 -14.56 -11.20 5.80
CA ASP A 410 -14.18 -12.59 6.08
C ASP A 410 -12.97 -12.62 7.01
N ALA A 411 -13.02 -13.46 8.04
CA ALA A 411 -11.90 -13.71 8.92
C ALA A 411 -11.55 -15.20 8.93
N LEU A 412 -10.26 -15.51 8.91
CA LEU A 412 -9.71 -16.85 9.05
C LEU A 412 -8.83 -16.90 10.30
N LEU A 413 -9.26 -17.69 11.28
CA LEU A 413 -8.46 -18.02 12.46
C LEU A 413 -7.69 -19.31 12.19
N VAL A 414 -6.36 -19.22 12.26
CA VAL A 414 -5.45 -20.35 11.99
C VAL A 414 -5.26 -21.23 13.24
N ASP A 415 -5.46 -20.67 14.43
CA ASP A 415 -5.36 -21.37 15.71
C ASP A 415 -6.49 -20.95 16.68
N ASP A 416 -6.54 -21.60 17.84
CA ASP A 416 -7.63 -21.45 18.82
C ASP A 416 -7.53 -20.22 19.74
N PHE A 417 -6.38 -19.54 19.76
CA PHE A 417 -6.10 -18.44 20.70
C PHE A 417 -5.87 -17.09 20.00
N SER A 418 -5.72 -17.08 18.67
CA SER A 418 -5.81 -15.90 17.85
C SER A 418 -7.21 -15.30 17.84
N ARG A 419 -7.29 -14.01 17.51
CA ARG A 419 -8.51 -13.23 17.62
C ARG A 419 -8.73 -12.40 16.36
N SER A 420 -9.96 -12.43 15.87
CA SER A 420 -10.44 -11.48 14.87
C SER A 420 -11.66 -10.73 15.41
N ASP A 421 -11.65 -9.41 15.31
CA ASP A 421 -12.78 -8.54 15.68
C ASP A 421 -13.37 -7.85 14.45
N THR A 422 -14.66 -7.52 14.49
CA THR A 422 -15.33 -6.77 13.41
C THR A 422 -16.15 -5.66 14.04
N TYR A 423 -15.80 -4.41 13.70
CA TYR A 423 -16.43 -3.19 14.22
C TYR A 423 -17.07 -2.39 13.08
N PRO A 424 -18.24 -2.80 12.57
CA PRO A 424 -18.94 -2.06 11.53
C PRO A 424 -19.68 -0.86 12.13
N HIS A 425 -19.60 0.28 11.45
CA HIS A 425 -20.38 1.46 11.76
C HIS A 425 -21.16 1.91 10.53
N VAL A 426 -22.48 1.92 10.62
CA VAL A 426 -23.39 2.30 9.52
C VAL A 426 -24.26 3.47 9.99
N ASP A 427 -24.05 4.66 9.41
CA ASP A 427 -24.82 5.88 9.65
C ASP A 427 -25.57 6.24 8.36
N VAL A 428 -26.83 5.81 8.26
CA VAL A 428 -27.70 6.05 7.10
C VAL A 428 -28.78 7.03 7.50
N ARG A 429 -28.87 8.14 6.78
CA ARG A 429 -29.82 9.24 7.02
C ARG A 429 -30.73 9.52 5.83
N GLU A 430 -30.79 8.58 4.89
CA GLU A 430 -31.60 8.63 3.67
C GLU A 430 -32.45 7.35 3.59
N ASP A 431 -33.69 7.47 3.12
CA ASP A 431 -34.65 6.38 3.09
C ASP A 431 -34.50 5.53 1.81
N ASP A 432 -34.20 6.16 0.67
CA ASP A 432 -34.04 5.47 -0.63
C ASP A 432 -32.59 5.01 -0.84
N VAL A 433 -32.18 3.96 -0.13
CA VAL A 433 -30.84 3.37 -0.23
C VAL A 433 -30.86 1.84 -0.19
N THR A 434 -29.83 1.22 -0.76
CA THR A 434 -29.61 -0.23 -0.64
C THR A 434 -28.34 -0.55 0.13
N MET A 435 -28.46 -1.31 1.22
CA MET A 435 -27.34 -1.64 2.11
C MET A 435 -27.26 -3.14 2.35
N ALA A 436 -26.05 -3.69 2.25
CA ALA A 436 -25.73 -5.04 2.68
C ALA A 436 -24.43 -5.04 3.50
N HIS A 437 -24.44 -5.75 4.63
CA HIS A 437 -23.25 -6.00 5.43
C HIS A 437 -23.25 -7.45 5.89
N GLU A 438 -22.22 -8.19 5.49
CA GLU A 438 -22.02 -9.60 5.85
C GLU A 438 -20.65 -9.75 6.52
N ALA A 439 -20.61 -10.53 7.61
CA ALA A 439 -19.37 -10.82 8.31
C ALA A 439 -19.32 -12.31 8.69
N THR A 440 -18.26 -12.99 8.27
CA THR A 440 -18.03 -14.41 8.51
C THR A 440 -16.70 -14.63 9.20
N VAL A 441 -16.70 -15.34 10.32
CA VAL A 441 -15.48 -15.82 10.98
C VAL A 441 -15.40 -17.33 10.80
N SER A 442 -14.34 -17.78 10.14
CA SER A 442 -14.05 -19.18 9.88
C SER A 442 -12.80 -19.60 10.64
N LYS A 443 -12.82 -20.85 11.13
CA LYS A 443 -11.60 -21.56 11.52
C LYS A 443 -11.16 -22.45 10.38
N VAL A 444 -9.88 -22.79 10.34
CA VAL A 444 -9.40 -23.82 9.41
C VAL A 444 -10.13 -25.13 9.75
N SER A 445 -10.77 -25.72 8.74
CA SER A 445 -11.56 -26.93 8.92
C SER A 445 -10.67 -28.16 9.09
N GLU A 446 -10.84 -28.88 10.20
CA GLU A 446 -10.17 -30.17 10.44
C GLU A 446 -10.46 -31.17 9.31
N ASP A 447 -11.70 -31.22 8.81
CA ASP A 447 -12.07 -32.06 7.67
C ASP A 447 -11.32 -31.70 6.38
N GLN A 448 -11.11 -30.40 6.10
CA GLN A 448 -10.34 -29.95 4.93
C GLN A 448 -8.86 -30.30 5.08
N LEU A 449 -8.28 -30.09 6.26
CA LEU A 449 -6.91 -30.47 6.57
C LEU A 449 -6.73 -31.99 6.43
N PHE A 450 -7.58 -32.78 7.08
CA PHE A 450 -7.56 -34.24 6.99
C PHE A 450 -7.71 -34.72 5.55
N TYR A 451 -8.63 -34.12 4.78
CA TYR A 451 -8.80 -34.45 3.36
C TYR A 451 -7.52 -34.20 2.56
N LEU A 452 -6.92 -33.02 2.68
CA LEU A 452 -5.68 -32.66 1.97
C LEU A 452 -4.50 -33.55 2.40
N MET A 453 -4.37 -33.82 3.70
CA MET A 453 -3.34 -34.72 4.23
C MET A 453 -3.53 -36.16 3.76
N SER A 454 -4.78 -36.63 3.65
CA SER A 454 -5.09 -37.95 3.10
C SER A 454 -4.70 -38.09 1.61
N ARG A 455 -4.49 -36.97 0.92
CA ARG A 455 -3.96 -36.92 -0.46
C ARG A 455 -2.43 -36.83 -0.52
N GLY A 456 -1.75 -36.91 0.61
CA GLY A 456 -0.29 -36.97 0.70
C GLY A 456 0.40 -35.63 0.93
N LEU A 457 -0.35 -34.56 1.20
CA LEU A 457 0.21 -33.28 1.61
C LEU A 457 0.60 -33.33 3.09
N GLU A 458 1.72 -32.70 3.45
CA GLU A 458 2.02 -32.44 4.85
C GLU A 458 1.02 -31.43 5.43
N GLU A 459 0.81 -31.45 6.75
CA GLU A 459 -0.11 -30.52 7.42
C GLU A 459 0.22 -29.04 7.11
N LYS A 460 1.51 -28.70 7.09
CA LYS A 460 1.99 -27.35 6.71
C LYS A 460 1.57 -26.97 5.29
N GLU A 461 1.70 -27.90 4.34
CA GLU A 461 1.35 -27.68 2.93
C GLU A 461 -0.17 -27.57 2.74
N ALA A 462 -0.94 -28.42 3.43
CA ALA A 462 -2.39 -28.39 3.44
C ALA A 462 -2.91 -27.06 4.00
N MET A 463 -2.37 -26.62 5.14
CA MET A 463 -2.68 -25.33 5.75
C MET A 463 -2.37 -24.17 4.80
N GLY A 464 -1.17 -24.15 4.22
CA GLY A 464 -0.78 -23.15 3.23
C GLY A 464 -1.72 -23.11 2.02
N MET A 465 -2.21 -24.27 1.56
CA MET A 465 -3.18 -24.34 0.46
C MET A 465 -4.54 -23.72 0.82
N ILE A 466 -5.07 -24.00 2.01
CA ILE A 466 -6.33 -23.40 2.49
C ILE A 466 -6.20 -21.88 2.60
N VAL A 467 -5.11 -21.40 3.21
CA VAL A 467 -4.85 -19.96 3.38
C VAL A 467 -4.66 -19.26 2.03
N ARG A 468 -3.92 -19.86 1.08
CA ARG A 468 -3.80 -19.32 -0.29
C ARG A 468 -5.16 -19.21 -0.98
N GLY A 469 -6.02 -20.24 -0.86
CA GLY A 469 -7.38 -20.19 -1.40
C GLY A 469 -8.23 -19.07 -0.78
N PHE A 470 -7.99 -18.74 0.49
CA PHE A 470 -8.66 -17.64 1.17
C PHE A 470 -8.18 -16.26 0.68
N VAL A 471 -6.88 -16.11 0.41
CA VAL A 471 -6.26 -14.86 -0.07
C VAL A 471 -6.45 -14.63 -1.58
N GLU A 472 -6.73 -15.70 -2.33
CA GLU A 472 -6.76 -15.71 -3.79
C GLU A 472 -7.58 -14.59 -4.45
N PRO A 473 -8.78 -14.20 -3.96
CA PRO A 473 -9.53 -13.09 -4.55
C PRO A 473 -8.74 -11.77 -4.56
N ILE A 474 -7.87 -11.55 -3.57
CA ILE A 474 -7.03 -10.36 -3.46
C ILE A 474 -5.82 -10.50 -4.37
N SER A 475 -5.16 -11.66 -4.38
CA SER A 475 -4.03 -11.92 -5.27
C SER A 475 -4.39 -11.76 -6.76
N ARG A 476 -5.64 -12.08 -7.16
CA ARG A 476 -6.13 -11.87 -8.53
C ARG A 476 -6.24 -10.40 -8.93
N GLU A 477 -6.41 -9.50 -7.96
CA GLU A 477 -6.49 -8.06 -8.18
C GLU A 477 -5.10 -7.39 -8.20
N LEU A 478 -4.03 -8.13 -7.91
CA LEU A 478 -2.68 -7.61 -7.95
C LEU A 478 -2.02 -7.86 -9.31
N PRO A 479 -1.12 -6.98 -9.79
CA PRO A 479 -0.21 -7.33 -10.87
C PRO A 479 0.57 -8.61 -10.51
N MET A 480 0.93 -9.40 -11.52
CA MET A 480 1.45 -10.76 -11.35
C MET A 480 2.64 -10.83 -10.37
N GLU A 481 3.57 -9.88 -10.48
CA GLU A 481 4.74 -9.79 -9.60
C GLU A 481 4.36 -9.62 -8.12
N TYR A 482 3.38 -8.76 -7.81
CA TYR A 482 2.91 -8.51 -6.45
C TYR A 482 2.00 -9.63 -5.94
N ALA A 483 1.24 -10.28 -6.83
CA ALA A 483 0.44 -11.46 -6.48
C ALA A 483 1.35 -12.61 -6.02
N LEU A 484 2.46 -12.84 -6.73
CA LEU A 484 3.48 -13.82 -6.36
C LEU A 484 4.16 -13.46 -5.04
N GLU A 485 4.55 -12.19 -4.87
CA GLU A 485 5.14 -11.69 -3.63
C GLU A 485 4.18 -11.88 -2.45
N LEU A 486 2.91 -11.48 -2.59
CA LEU A 486 1.89 -11.65 -1.56
C LEU A 486 1.74 -13.12 -1.14
N ASN A 487 1.62 -14.02 -2.12
CA ASN A 487 1.50 -15.46 -1.84
C ASN A 487 2.73 -15.99 -1.09
N ARG A 488 3.94 -15.55 -1.49
CA ARG A 488 5.19 -15.95 -0.82
C ARG A 488 5.29 -15.39 0.60
N LEU A 489 4.89 -14.14 0.81
CA LEU A 489 4.85 -13.51 2.12
C LEU A 489 3.88 -14.24 3.05
N VAL A 490 2.70 -14.61 2.55
CA VAL A 490 1.74 -15.41 3.30
C VAL A 490 2.32 -16.78 3.66
N GLU A 491 3.02 -17.45 2.75
CA GLU A 491 3.71 -18.73 3.05
C GLU A 491 4.78 -18.58 4.12
N LEU A 492 5.63 -17.54 4.04
CA LEU A 492 6.65 -17.25 5.05
C LEU A 492 6.01 -16.99 6.42
N GLN A 493 4.90 -16.23 6.44
CA GLN A 493 4.11 -16.00 7.64
C GLN A 493 3.33 -17.24 8.11
N MET A 494 3.36 -18.35 7.36
CA MET A 494 2.88 -19.69 7.76
C MET A 494 4.00 -20.61 8.24
N GLU A 495 5.28 -20.27 8.05
CA GLU A 495 6.36 -21.11 8.54
C GLU A 495 6.36 -21.16 10.09
N GLY A 496 6.48 -22.37 10.64
CA GLY A 496 6.36 -22.66 12.08
C GLY A 496 4.92 -22.73 12.62
N SER A 497 3.88 -22.86 11.77
CA SER A 497 2.47 -22.93 12.20
C SER A 497 2.03 -24.30 12.70
N VAL A 498 2.88 -25.31 12.53
CA VAL A 498 2.63 -26.68 12.99
C VAL A 498 3.43 -26.87 14.29
N GLY A 499 2.74 -26.75 15.43
CA GLY A 499 3.35 -26.84 16.77
C GLY A 499 2.45 -26.35 17.89
#